data_AF-R7W8S5-F1
#
_entry.id   AF-R7W8S5-F1
#
_cell.length_a   1.000
_cell.length_b   1.000
_cell.length_c   1.000
_cell.angle_alpha   90.00
_cell.angle_beta   90.00
_cell.angle_gamma   90.00
#
_symmetry.space_group_name_H-M   'P 1'
#
loop_
_entity.id
_entity.type
_entity.pdbx_description
1 polymer ?
#
loop_
_entity_poly.entity_id
_entity_poly.type
_entity_poly.pdbx_seq_one_letter_code
_entity_poly.pdbx_strand_id
1 'polypeptide(L)' 'MGAGVLPDDVAAHANGELTYMRGHFDRVVGSKDSETYYMYNPEGTATGPELTIFFVRN' A
#
# COMPACT_ATOMS: atom_id res chain seq x y z
N MET A 1 2.98 15.47 6.38
CA MET A 1 1.97 14.82 5.52
C MET A 1 2.11 15.40 4.13
N GLY A 2 2.19 14.56 3.11
CA GLY A 2 2.23 14.98 1.70
C GLY A 2 1.19 14.20 0.90
N ALA A 3 0.66 14.77 -0.16
CA ALA A 3 -0.28 14.10 -1.06
C ALA A 3 0.25 14.16 -2.50
N GLY A 4 -0.18 13.23 -3.34
CA GLY A 4 0.18 13.18 -4.75
C GLY A 4 -0.83 12.41 -5.57
N VAL A 5 -0.78 12.60 -6.88
CA VAL A 5 -1.64 11.93 -7.86
C VAL A 5 -0.77 10.93 -8.62
N LEU A 6 -1.28 9.71 -8.78
CA LEU A 6 -0.62 8.71 -9.62
C LEU A 6 -0.85 9.04 -11.09
N PRO A 7 0.15 8.79 -11.97
CA PRO A 7 -0.02 9.06 -13.39
C PRO A 7 -1.12 8.17 -14.00
N ASP A 8 -1.73 8.67 -15.09
CA ASP A 8 -2.96 8.10 -15.68
C ASP A 8 -2.81 6.65 -16.15
N ASP A 9 -1.61 6.23 -16.54
CA ASP A 9 -1.29 4.86 -16.95
C ASP A 9 -1.43 3.86 -15.80
N VAL A 10 -1.16 4.28 -14.57
CA VAL A 10 -1.38 3.49 -13.35
C VAL A 10 -2.83 3.60 -12.86
N ALA A 11 -3.45 4.77 -13.07
CA ALA A 11 -4.79 5.08 -12.60
C ALA A 11 -5.92 4.50 -13.49
N ALA A 12 -5.59 4.00 -14.69
CA ALA A 12 -6.54 3.41 -15.63
C ALA A 12 -7.39 2.26 -15.04
N HIS A 13 -6.87 1.53 -14.03
CA HIS A 13 -7.61 0.48 -13.33
C HIS A 13 -8.59 0.99 -12.25
N ALA A 14 -8.53 2.28 -11.91
CA ALA A 14 -9.35 2.92 -10.89
C ALA A 14 -10.46 3.83 -11.47
N ASN A 15 -10.71 3.76 -12.79
CA ASN A 15 -11.74 4.54 -13.49
C ASN A 15 -11.60 6.08 -13.32
N GLY A 16 -10.39 6.60 -13.04
CA GLY A 16 -10.19 8.04 -12.81
C GLY A 16 -8.90 8.38 -12.07
N GLU A 17 -8.81 9.61 -11.55
CA GLU A 17 -7.65 10.16 -10.85
C GLU A 17 -7.42 9.45 -9.49
N LEU A 18 -6.31 8.69 -9.38
CA LEU A 18 -5.96 7.99 -8.14
C LEU A 18 -5.02 8.86 -7.28
N THR A 19 -5.54 9.40 -6.18
CA THR A 19 -4.77 10.22 -5.23
C THR A 19 -4.24 9.37 -4.07
N TYR A 20 -2.99 9.58 -3.65
CA TYR A 20 -2.40 8.96 -2.48
C TYR A 20 -1.95 9.99 -1.44
N MET A 21 -1.94 9.58 -0.17
CA MET A 21 -1.41 10.35 0.95
C MET A 21 -0.20 9.63 1.56
N ARG A 22 0.87 10.38 1.86
CA ARG A 22 2.03 9.92 2.63
C ARG A 22 1.98 10.52 4.03
N GLY A 23 1.88 9.65 5.01
CA GLY A 23 1.95 9.99 6.43
C GLY A 23 2.55 8.84 7.23
N HIS A 24 3.04 9.15 8.42
CA HIS A 24 3.31 8.12 9.42
C HIS A 24 1.97 7.74 10.06
N PHE A 25 1.74 6.45 10.22
CA PHE A 25 0.55 5.94 10.89
C PHE A 25 0.92 4.75 11.75
N ASP A 26 0.21 4.60 12.86
CA ASP A 26 0.29 3.40 13.68
C ASP A 26 -0.53 2.30 13.02
N ARG A 27 0.15 1.21 12.70
CA ARG A 27 -0.49 0.02 12.15
C ARG A 27 -1.10 -0.80 13.28
N VAL A 28 -2.41 -1.00 13.24
CA VAL A 28 -3.11 -1.99 14.08
C VAL A 28 -3.23 -3.30 13.32
N VAL A 29 -2.59 -4.37 13.81
CA VAL A 29 -2.66 -5.71 13.21
C VAL A 29 -3.90 -6.48 13.67
N GLY A 30 -4.38 -7.40 12.84
CA GLY A 30 -5.45 -8.33 13.22
C GLY A 30 -6.88 -7.76 13.09
N SER A 31 -7.05 -6.60 12.46
CA SER A 31 -8.39 -6.09 12.14
C SER A 31 -9.04 -6.95 11.06
N LYS A 32 -10.29 -7.38 11.31
CA LYS A 32 -11.14 -8.06 10.33
C LYS A 32 -11.53 -7.18 9.14
N ASP A 33 -11.29 -5.88 9.23
CA ASP A 33 -11.65 -4.91 8.19
C ASP A 33 -10.39 -4.45 7.44
N SER A 34 -9.29 -5.18 7.53
CA SER A 34 -8.03 -4.82 6.87
C SER A 34 -7.40 -5.99 6.13
N GLU A 35 -6.70 -5.68 5.04
CA GLU A 35 -5.84 -6.60 4.32
C GLU A 35 -4.42 -6.03 4.21
N THR A 36 -3.43 -6.92 4.19
CA THR A 36 -2.03 -6.54 4.06
C THR A 36 -1.35 -7.46 3.05
N TYR A 37 -0.70 -6.85 2.06
CA TYR A 37 0.13 -7.56 1.08
C TYR A 37 1.59 -7.26 1.34
N TYR A 38 2.41 -8.30 1.27
CA TYR A 38 3.85 -8.21 1.46
C TYR A 38 4.54 -8.58 0.15
N MET A 39 5.41 -7.72 -0.34
CA MET A 39 6.35 -8.08 -1.39
C MET A 39 7.58 -8.69 -0.73
N TYR A 40 7.80 -9.96 -1.01
CA TYR A 40 8.96 -10.71 -0.54
C TYR A 40 9.87 -11.02 -1.73
N ASN A 41 11.16 -10.82 -1.54
CA ASN A 41 12.17 -11.20 -2.51
C ASN A 41 12.60 -12.65 -2.25
N PRO A 42 12.32 -13.61 -3.15
CA PRO A 42 12.62 -15.02 -2.93
C PRO A 42 14.12 -15.31 -2.82
N GLU A 43 14.96 -14.47 -3.43
CA GLU A 43 16.43 -14.58 -3.43
C GLU A 43 17.09 -13.70 -2.33
N GLY A 44 16.29 -12.93 -1.58
CA GLY A 44 16.74 -11.85 -0.71
C GLY A 44 17.25 -12.30 0.67
N THR A 45 18.36 -11.70 1.10
CA THR A 45 19.07 -11.94 2.38
C THR A 45 18.47 -11.23 3.60
N ALA A 46 17.38 -10.46 3.44
CA ALA A 46 16.81 -9.63 4.51
C ALA A 46 15.64 -10.31 5.23
N THR A 47 15.63 -10.21 6.56
CA THR A 47 14.59 -10.73 7.47
C THR A 47 13.31 -9.87 7.46
N GLY A 48 12.74 -9.60 6.29
CA GLY A 48 11.49 -8.85 6.22
C GLY A 48 11.00 -8.52 4.81
N PRO A 49 9.74 -8.07 4.70
CA PRO A 49 9.15 -7.65 3.43
C PRO A 49 9.79 -6.35 2.92
N GLU A 50 10.17 -6.31 1.65
CA GLU A 50 10.77 -5.13 1.01
C GLU A 50 9.74 -4.02 0.81
N LEU A 51 8.48 -4.39 0.57
CA LEU A 51 7.35 -3.49 0.48
C LEU A 51 6.15 -4.11 1.20
N THR A 52 5.43 -3.29 1.96
CA THR A 52 4.15 -3.68 2.57
C THR A 52 3.07 -2.69 2.18
N ILE A 53 1.95 -3.19 1.65
CA ILE A 53 0.78 -2.39 1.24
C ILE A 53 -0.39 -2.77 2.13
N PHE A 54 -1.10 -1.75 2.65
CA PHE A 54 -2.23 -1.91 3.56
C PHE A 54 -3.50 -1.39 2.90
N PHE A 55 -4.58 -2.18 2.96
CA PHE A 55 -5.91 -1.78 2.53
C PHE A 55 -6.88 -1.84 3.71
N VAL A 56 -7.78 -0.85 3.78
CA VAL A 56 -8.96 -0.89 4.64
C VAL A 56 -10.11 -1.38 3.78
N ARG A 57 -10.76 -2.46 4.20
CA ARG A 57 -11.97 -3.00 3.58
C ARG A 57 -13.18 -2.26 4.15
N ASN A 58 -14.15 -1.93 3.29
CA ASN A 58 -15.48 -1.45 3.67
C ASN A 58 -16.49 -2.59 3.57
#